data_AF-A0A6G1K0V5-F1
#
_entry.id   AF-A0A6G1K0V5-F1
#
_cell.length_a   1.000
_cell.length_b   1.000
_cell.length_c   1.000
_cell.angle_alpha   90.00
_cell.angle_beta   90.00
_cell.angle_gamma   90.00
#
_symmetry.space_group_name_H-M   'P 1'
#
loop_
_entity.id
_entity.type
_entity.pdbx_description
1 polymer ?
#
loop_
_entity_poly.entity_id
_entity_poly.type
_entity_poly.pdbx_seq_one_letter_code
_entity_poly.pdbx_strand_id
1 'polypeptide(L)'
;MSCSGTNAYRYGTIKQHILSLTLVLADGTIIKTRNRPRKSSAGYDLGSLIIGSEGTLALVTEAILKITPLPQNLHVGLVTFESLQDGVDVALGVLRSGMQLEALELADRSCMYAINRSGLAASSSSSSSSSSPLVFEEKPTLFLKVAGSAQSVREQMEFVTKLCTQHGALHTEFTHEKARIEELWGARKCLGHALVAMKQSPSDLFLSTDAAVPVSALARLVRESEALVRTQGSPAWFTASVGHVGDGNVHTAIVCPQEAKEEAEDLLDKIRRLALELDGTITGEHGIGLKLRDLLSDEVGVQGVDLMRKIKFALDPRAILNPDKVVRLEVGV
;
A
#
# COMPACT_ATOMS: atom_id res chain seq x y z
N MET A 1 10.87 -6.61 -3.04
CA MET A 1 9.58 -5.97 -2.75
C MET A 1 9.62 -5.13 -1.48
N SER A 2 10.10 -5.61 -0.31
CA SER A 2 10.09 -4.77 0.92
C SER A 2 8.68 -4.30 1.28
N CYS A 3 7.72 -5.22 1.29
CA CYS A 3 6.30 -4.96 1.42
C CYS A 3 5.89 -4.13 2.65
N SER A 4 4.77 -3.43 2.49
CA SER A 4 3.98 -2.80 3.54
C SER A 4 2.56 -3.37 3.57
N GLY A 5 1.62 -2.60 4.12
CA GLY A 5 0.21 -2.92 4.25
C GLY A 5 -0.42 -2.06 5.33
N THR A 6 -1.69 -2.30 5.66
CA THR A 6 -2.50 -1.37 6.47
C THR A 6 -1.93 -0.99 7.84
N ASN A 7 -1.12 -1.86 8.43
CA ASN A 7 -0.54 -1.66 9.76
C ASN A 7 0.87 -1.03 9.70
N ALA A 8 1.42 -0.79 8.50
CA ALA A 8 2.74 -0.19 8.33
C ALA A 8 2.80 1.24 8.85
N TYR A 9 1.69 1.98 8.77
CA TYR A 9 1.52 3.28 9.44
C TYR A 9 1.96 3.26 10.92
N ARG A 10 1.56 2.22 11.67
CA ARG A 10 1.87 2.10 13.11
C ARG A 10 3.21 1.44 13.38
N TYR A 11 3.52 0.37 12.67
CA TYR A 11 4.62 -0.53 13.02
C TYR A 11 5.83 -0.43 12.09
N GLY A 12 5.67 0.26 10.97
CA GLY A 12 6.63 0.28 9.90
C GLY A 12 6.45 -0.87 8.90
N THR A 13 7.24 -0.82 7.83
CA THR A 13 7.27 -1.83 6.76
C THR A 13 8.09 -3.05 7.17
N ILE A 14 8.06 -4.11 6.36
CA ILE A 14 8.82 -5.34 6.65
C ILE A 14 10.32 -5.06 6.85
N LYS A 15 10.87 -4.02 6.20
CA LYS A 15 12.27 -3.60 6.35
C LYS A 15 12.64 -3.29 7.79
N GLN A 16 11.76 -2.62 8.53
CA GLN A 16 11.99 -2.27 9.94
C GLN A 16 11.78 -3.46 10.88
N HIS A 17 11.08 -4.50 10.42
CA HIS A 17 10.84 -5.72 11.17
C HIS A 17 11.92 -6.78 10.97
N ILE A 18 12.65 -6.77 9.85
CA ILE A 18 13.74 -7.73 9.61
C ILE A 18 14.95 -7.38 10.48
N LEU A 19 15.31 -8.30 11.38
CA LEU A 19 16.55 -8.23 12.14
C LEU A 19 17.69 -8.89 11.38
N SER A 20 17.54 -10.13 10.93
CA SER A 20 18.60 -10.85 10.21
C SER A 20 18.00 -11.70 9.11
N LEU A 21 18.78 -11.95 8.06
CA LEU A 21 18.46 -12.88 6.99
C LEU A 21 19.54 -13.96 6.92
N THR A 22 19.13 -15.17 6.56
CA THR A 22 20.01 -16.20 6.01
C THR A 22 19.79 -16.22 4.49
N LEU A 23 20.88 -16.14 3.75
CA LEU A 23 20.90 -15.88 2.31
C LEU A 23 21.72 -16.96 1.60
N VAL A 24 21.33 -17.31 0.38
CA VAL A 24 22.13 -18.10 -0.55
C VAL A 24 22.45 -17.22 -1.77
N LEU A 25 23.73 -16.99 -2.02
CA LEU A 25 24.22 -16.23 -3.18
C LEU A 25 24.17 -17.08 -4.46
N ALA A 26 24.41 -16.45 -5.62
CA ALA A 26 24.38 -17.10 -6.93
C ALA A 26 25.39 -18.26 -7.06
N ASP A 27 26.51 -18.20 -6.33
CA ASP A 27 27.54 -19.24 -6.29
C ASP A 27 27.26 -20.35 -5.26
N GLY A 28 26.14 -20.26 -4.53
CA GLY A 28 25.77 -21.19 -3.47
C GLY A 28 26.29 -20.82 -2.07
N THR A 29 27.07 -19.74 -1.93
CA THR A 29 27.57 -19.29 -0.62
C THR A 29 26.42 -18.92 0.32
N ILE A 30 26.45 -19.46 1.55
CA ILE A 30 25.45 -19.18 2.58
C ILE A 30 25.95 -18.09 3.52
N ILE A 31 25.17 -17.01 3.66
CA ILE A 31 25.51 -15.85 4.51
C ILE A 31 24.39 -15.60 5.51
N LYS A 32 24.77 -15.44 6.78
CA LYS A 32 23.90 -14.86 7.80
C LYS A 32 24.25 -13.38 7.98
N THR A 33 23.28 -12.49 7.77
CA THR A 33 23.58 -11.04 7.71
C THR A 33 23.99 -10.45 9.06
N ARG A 34 23.41 -10.90 10.18
CA ARG A 34 23.89 -10.59 11.54
C ARG A 34 23.31 -11.50 12.62
N ASN A 35 23.72 -11.29 13.87
CA ASN A 35 23.10 -11.94 15.03
C ASN A 35 21.82 -11.21 15.49
N ARG A 36 21.19 -11.72 16.55
CA ARG A 36 19.91 -11.24 17.06
C ARG A 36 19.89 -9.89 17.83
N PRO A 37 21.00 -9.30 18.35
CA PRO A 37 20.86 -8.11 19.18
C PRO A 37 20.29 -6.94 18.37
N ARG A 38 19.44 -6.12 19.01
CA ARG A 38 18.77 -4.98 18.38
C ARG A 38 19.75 -3.93 17.85
N LYS A 39 20.94 -3.85 18.43
CA LYS A 39 22.00 -2.92 18.05
C LYS A 39 23.19 -3.73 17.55
N SER A 40 23.73 -3.32 16.42
CA SER A 40 24.98 -3.81 15.87
C SER A 40 25.54 -2.74 14.94
N SER A 41 26.85 -2.49 15.05
CA SER A 41 27.61 -1.65 14.11
C SER A 41 28.80 -2.43 13.53
N ALA A 42 28.72 -3.77 13.57
CA ALA A 42 29.77 -4.64 13.08
C ALA A 42 29.67 -4.77 11.55
N GLY A 43 30.38 -3.88 10.84
CA GLY A 43 30.45 -3.88 9.37
C GLY A 43 29.22 -3.28 8.68
N TYR A 44 29.10 -3.54 7.38
CA TYR A 44 28.00 -3.03 6.55
C TYR A 44 26.66 -3.73 6.84
N ASP A 45 25.55 -3.02 6.65
CA ASP A 45 24.21 -3.59 6.77
C ASP A 45 23.82 -4.38 5.50
N LEU A 46 24.32 -5.62 5.43
CA LEU A 46 24.02 -6.54 4.34
C LEU A 46 22.53 -6.90 4.28
N GLY A 47 21.80 -6.86 5.40
CA GLY A 47 20.36 -7.11 5.42
C GLY A 47 19.61 -6.07 4.60
N SER A 48 19.90 -4.79 4.84
CA SER A 48 19.29 -3.68 4.10
C SER A 48 19.59 -3.71 2.60
N LEU A 49 20.75 -4.24 2.18
CA LEU A 49 21.07 -4.41 0.75
C LEU A 49 20.16 -5.43 0.06
N ILE A 50 19.78 -6.49 0.78
CA ILE A 50 18.96 -7.58 0.21
C ILE A 50 17.47 -7.29 0.30
N ILE A 51 17.02 -6.60 1.36
CA ILE A 51 15.61 -6.22 1.50
C ILE A 51 15.24 -5.29 0.35
N GLY A 52 14.22 -5.69 -0.41
CA GLY A 52 13.80 -4.93 -1.60
C GLY A 52 14.42 -5.44 -2.90
N SER A 53 15.49 -6.23 -2.88
CA SER A 53 16.20 -6.71 -4.09
C SER A 53 15.41 -7.64 -5.03
N GLU A 54 14.22 -8.08 -4.63
CA GLU A 54 13.33 -8.94 -5.45
C GLU A 54 14.01 -10.23 -5.92
N GLY A 55 14.92 -10.79 -5.12
CA GLY A 55 15.62 -12.03 -5.45
C GLY A 55 16.67 -11.87 -6.55
N THR A 56 17.01 -10.64 -6.93
CA THR A 56 18.06 -10.36 -7.93
C THR A 56 19.47 -10.47 -7.33
N LEU A 57 19.63 -10.34 -6.01
CA LEU A 57 20.96 -10.35 -5.36
C LEU A 57 21.25 -11.63 -4.57
N ALA A 58 20.22 -12.27 -4.00
CA ALA A 58 20.34 -13.51 -3.24
C ALA A 58 18.96 -14.17 -3.07
N LEU A 59 18.96 -15.46 -2.73
CA LEU A 59 17.77 -16.17 -2.25
C LEU A 59 17.72 -16.08 -0.72
N VAL A 60 16.61 -15.59 -0.17
CA VAL A 60 16.39 -15.58 1.29
C VAL A 60 15.80 -16.92 1.70
N THR A 61 16.45 -17.61 2.64
CA THR A 61 16.00 -18.93 3.14
C THR A 61 15.49 -18.88 4.57
N GLU A 62 15.96 -17.93 5.39
CA GLU A 62 15.47 -17.71 6.75
C GLU A 62 15.43 -16.22 7.07
N ALA A 63 14.50 -15.82 7.95
CA ALA A 63 14.42 -14.47 8.46
C ALA A 63 14.20 -14.48 9.98
N ILE A 64 14.93 -13.62 10.70
CA ILE A 64 14.69 -13.31 12.10
C ILE A 64 13.95 -11.97 12.15
N LEU A 65 12.72 -12.00 12.66
CA LEU A 65 11.84 -10.83 12.71
C LEU A 65 11.70 -10.28 14.13
N LYS A 66 11.56 -8.96 14.22
CA LYS A 66 11.00 -8.28 15.40
C LYS A 66 9.49 -8.48 15.39
N ILE A 67 8.96 -8.96 16.51
CA ILE A 67 7.52 -9.04 16.78
C ILE A 67 7.09 -7.90 17.71
N THR A 68 5.81 -7.58 17.67
CA THR A 68 5.17 -6.58 18.53
C THR A 68 4.09 -7.26 19.37
N PRO A 69 3.85 -6.84 20.62
CA PRO A 69 2.72 -7.34 21.40
C PRO A 69 1.39 -7.12 20.68
N LEU A 70 0.44 -8.03 20.91
CA LEU A 70 -0.91 -7.89 20.36
C LEU A 70 -1.57 -6.61 20.96
N PRO A 71 -2.16 -5.74 20.13
CA PRO A 71 -2.83 -4.54 20.63
C PRO A 71 -4.01 -4.89 21.56
N GLN A 72 -4.15 -4.12 22.64
CA GLN A 72 -5.27 -4.22 23.57
C GLN A 72 -6.40 -3.27 23.17
N ASN A 73 -7.64 -3.58 23.55
CA ASN A 73 -8.82 -2.72 23.34
C ASN A 73 -8.99 -2.24 21.89
N LEU A 74 -8.74 -3.12 20.91
CA LEU A 74 -8.89 -2.79 19.49
C LEU A 74 -10.33 -2.36 19.19
N HIS A 75 -10.50 -1.17 18.61
CA HIS A 75 -11.74 -0.78 17.95
C HIS A 75 -11.45 -0.52 16.47
N VAL A 76 -12.43 -0.84 15.63
CA VAL A 76 -12.44 -0.49 14.20
C VAL A 76 -13.46 0.62 14.00
N GLY A 77 -13.06 1.64 13.26
CA GLY A 77 -13.92 2.75 12.86
C GLY A 77 -14.22 2.74 11.38
N LEU A 78 -15.40 3.24 11.02
CA LEU A 78 -15.83 3.54 9.66
C LEU A 78 -16.46 4.94 9.64
N VAL A 79 -16.00 5.78 8.72
CA VAL A 79 -16.49 7.16 8.57
C VAL A 79 -16.77 7.44 7.11
N THR A 80 -17.95 7.96 6.78
CA THR A 80 -18.33 8.32 5.39
C THR A 80 -18.39 9.84 5.20
N PHE A 81 -18.09 10.29 3.99
CA PHE A 81 -18.02 11.70 3.62
C PHE A 81 -18.73 11.96 2.28
N GLU A 82 -19.02 13.23 1.97
CA GLU A 82 -19.50 13.62 0.64
C GLU A 82 -18.38 13.60 -0.41
N SER A 83 -17.17 14.02 -0.03
CA SER A 83 -16.02 14.05 -0.94
C SER A 83 -14.84 13.21 -0.43
N LEU A 84 -14.01 12.73 -1.36
CA LEU A 84 -12.76 12.03 -1.02
C LEU A 84 -11.79 12.95 -0.29
N GLN A 85 -11.78 14.24 -0.65
CA GLN A 85 -10.92 15.25 -0.07
C GLN A 85 -11.18 15.43 1.44
N ASP A 86 -12.44 15.38 1.89
CA ASP A 86 -12.77 15.48 3.32
C ASP A 86 -12.13 14.35 4.14
N GLY A 87 -12.15 13.12 3.60
CA GLY A 87 -11.48 11.97 4.22
C GLY A 87 -9.96 12.12 4.26
N VAL A 88 -9.36 12.69 3.22
CA VAL A 88 -7.92 13.02 3.19
C VAL A 88 -7.58 14.09 4.21
N ASP A 89 -8.38 15.14 4.33
CA ASP A 89 -8.14 16.24 5.27
C ASP A 89 -8.24 15.77 6.72
N VAL A 90 -9.20 14.88 7.03
CA VAL A 90 -9.26 14.17 8.32
C VAL A 90 -7.99 13.34 8.56
N ALA A 91 -7.55 12.55 7.57
CA ALA A 91 -6.34 11.76 7.71
C ALA A 91 -5.11 12.65 7.99
N LEU A 92 -4.97 13.76 7.29
CA LEU A 92 -3.91 14.74 7.52
C LEU A 92 -4.00 15.40 8.89
N GLY A 93 -5.20 15.73 9.37
CA GLY A 93 -5.39 16.29 10.71
C GLY A 93 -4.98 15.30 11.82
N VAL A 94 -5.29 14.02 11.66
CA VAL A 94 -4.78 12.95 12.54
C VAL A 94 -3.25 12.93 12.52
N LEU A 95 -2.64 12.88 11.33
CA LEU A 95 -1.18 12.82 11.20
C LEU A 95 -0.47 14.04 11.80
N ARG A 96 -1.01 15.26 11.57
CA ARG A 96 -0.46 16.52 12.11
C ARG A 96 -0.55 16.61 13.63
N SER A 97 -1.53 15.95 14.24
CA SER A 97 -1.65 15.92 15.71
C SER A 97 -0.54 15.11 16.40
N GLY A 98 0.21 14.30 15.65
CA GLY A 98 1.16 13.33 16.19
C GLY A 98 0.51 12.09 16.80
N MET A 99 -0.82 12.00 16.80
CA MET A 99 -1.55 10.80 17.19
C MET A 99 -1.27 9.68 16.19
N GLN A 100 -0.81 8.52 16.70
CA GLN A 100 -0.59 7.33 15.89
C GLN A 100 -1.68 6.30 16.16
N LEU A 101 -2.55 6.11 15.16
CA LEU A 101 -3.54 5.04 15.16
C LEU A 101 -2.91 3.73 14.70
N GLU A 102 -3.66 2.64 14.75
CA GLU A 102 -3.19 1.32 14.30
C GLU A 102 -3.25 1.14 12.79
N ALA A 103 -4.23 1.79 12.14
CA ALA A 103 -4.38 1.83 10.69
C ALA A 103 -5.26 3.03 10.29
N LEU A 104 -5.05 3.56 9.09
CA LEU A 104 -5.75 4.71 8.54
C LEU A 104 -5.85 4.56 7.02
N GLU A 105 -7.02 4.17 6.55
CA GLU A 105 -7.23 3.61 5.21
C GLU A 105 -8.38 4.33 4.50
N LEU A 106 -8.12 4.84 3.31
CA LEU A 106 -9.10 5.58 2.52
C LEU A 106 -9.61 4.72 1.35
N ALA A 107 -10.90 4.81 1.08
CA ALA A 107 -11.55 4.20 -0.06
C ALA A 107 -12.52 5.21 -0.68
N ASP A 108 -12.48 5.37 -2.01
CA ASP A 108 -13.46 6.23 -2.69
C ASP A 108 -14.83 5.55 -2.86
N ARG A 109 -15.76 6.28 -3.48
CA ARG A 109 -17.09 5.76 -3.80
C ARG A 109 -17.05 4.49 -4.65
N SER A 110 -16.16 4.42 -5.64
CA SER A 110 -16.02 3.27 -6.54
C SER A 110 -15.55 2.02 -5.78
N CYS A 111 -14.62 2.18 -4.84
CA CYS A 111 -14.20 1.11 -3.94
C CYS A 111 -15.38 0.51 -3.16
N MET A 112 -16.23 1.37 -2.57
CA MET A 112 -17.40 0.93 -1.81
C MET A 112 -18.44 0.23 -2.71
N TYR A 113 -18.67 0.76 -3.91
CA TYR A 113 -19.48 0.10 -4.94
C TYR A 113 -18.93 -1.30 -5.28
N ALA A 114 -17.62 -1.43 -5.50
CA ALA A 114 -17.00 -2.70 -5.82
C ALA A 114 -17.14 -3.73 -4.68
N ILE A 115 -17.00 -3.29 -3.44
CA ILE A 115 -17.24 -4.14 -2.25
C ILE A 115 -18.66 -4.69 -2.27
N ASN A 116 -19.67 -3.82 -2.40
CA ASN A 116 -21.08 -4.22 -2.44
C ASN A 116 -21.36 -5.17 -3.62
N ARG A 117 -20.88 -4.81 -4.81
CA ARG A 117 -21.14 -5.54 -6.05
C ARG A 117 -20.48 -6.91 -6.10
N SER A 118 -19.29 -7.06 -5.51
CA SER A 118 -18.54 -8.32 -5.50
C SER A 118 -19.11 -9.35 -4.53
N GLY A 119 -19.81 -8.92 -3.46
CA GLY A 119 -20.31 -9.79 -2.40
C GLY A 119 -19.21 -10.38 -1.49
N LEU A 120 -17.94 -10.02 -1.69
CA LEU A 120 -16.81 -10.64 -0.99
C LEU A 120 -16.76 -10.28 0.50
N ALA A 121 -17.21 -9.08 0.88
CA ALA A 121 -17.22 -8.66 2.29
C ALA A 121 -18.09 -9.58 3.16
N ALA A 122 -19.27 -9.98 2.67
CA ALA A 122 -20.16 -10.89 3.39
C ALA A 122 -19.52 -12.28 3.60
N SER A 123 -18.74 -12.78 2.64
CA SER A 123 -18.06 -14.08 2.73
C SER A 123 -16.87 -14.11 3.70
N SER A 124 -16.34 -12.93 4.06
CA SER A 124 -15.16 -12.81 4.92
C SER A 124 -15.48 -12.85 6.42
N SER A 125 -16.77 -12.74 6.78
CA SER A 125 -17.22 -12.83 8.16
C SER A 125 -17.54 -14.29 8.52
N SER A 126 -16.68 -14.87 9.35
CA SER A 126 -16.84 -16.25 9.85
C SER A 126 -18.06 -16.45 10.76
N SER A 127 -18.69 -15.34 11.16
CA SER A 127 -19.76 -15.29 12.17
C SER A 127 -21.14 -14.95 11.59
N SER A 128 -21.27 -14.79 10.26
CA SER A 128 -22.53 -14.38 9.62
C SER A 128 -23.49 -15.56 9.45
N SER A 129 -24.24 -15.86 10.51
CA SER A 129 -25.50 -16.62 10.42
C SER A 129 -26.67 -15.78 9.87
N SER A 130 -26.43 -14.50 9.58
CA SER A 130 -27.40 -13.61 8.95
C SER A 130 -27.43 -13.81 7.44
N SER A 131 -28.59 -14.17 6.91
CA SER A 131 -28.88 -14.33 5.47
C SER A 131 -29.01 -13.01 4.70
N SER A 132 -28.78 -11.86 5.35
CA SER A 132 -28.88 -10.54 4.72
C SER A 132 -27.52 -10.08 4.17
N PRO A 133 -27.46 -9.55 2.93
CA PRO A 133 -26.22 -9.04 2.36
C PRO A 133 -25.72 -7.84 3.18
N LEU A 134 -24.44 -7.85 3.54
CA LEU A 134 -23.75 -6.70 4.10
C LEU A 134 -23.58 -5.65 2.98
N VAL A 135 -24.32 -4.55 3.09
CA VAL A 135 -24.30 -3.44 2.12
C VAL A 135 -23.83 -2.18 2.82
N PHE A 136 -22.81 -1.53 2.26
CA PHE A 136 -22.26 -0.26 2.73
C PHE A 136 -22.79 0.91 1.90
N GLU A 137 -22.80 2.10 2.48
CA GLU A 137 -23.03 3.32 1.71
C GLU A 137 -21.91 3.52 0.67
N GLU A 138 -22.30 3.80 -0.58
CA GLU A 138 -21.35 4.08 -1.67
C GLU A 138 -20.92 5.55 -1.63
N LYS A 139 -20.16 5.88 -0.58
CA LYS A 139 -19.59 7.18 -0.29
C LYS A 139 -18.09 7.03 -0.03
N PRO A 140 -17.27 8.07 -0.29
CA PRO A 140 -15.90 8.10 0.20
C PRO A 140 -15.85 7.73 1.69
N THR A 141 -15.00 6.77 2.04
CA THR A 141 -14.99 6.11 3.33
C THR A 141 -13.58 6.03 3.89
N LEU A 142 -13.44 6.39 5.16
CA LEU A 142 -12.22 6.21 5.95
C LEU A 142 -12.43 5.02 6.91
N PHE A 143 -11.58 4.01 6.80
CA PHE A 143 -11.48 2.91 7.75
C PHE A 143 -10.33 3.16 8.71
N LEU A 144 -10.59 3.01 10.00
CA LEU A 144 -9.58 3.27 11.04
C LEU A 144 -9.47 2.09 11.98
N LYS A 145 -8.28 1.91 12.57
CA LYS A 145 -8.12 1.10 13.78
C LYS A 145 -7.51 1.93 14.88
N VAL A 146 -8.08 1.81 16.07
CA VAL A 146 -7.55 2.39 17.31
C VAL A 146 -7.30 1.28 18.30
N ALA A 147 -6.20 1.34 19.04
CA ALA A 147 -5.89 0.37 20.07
C ALA A 147 -4.92 0.95 21.10
N GLY A 148 -4.88 0.33 22.27
CA GLY A 148 -4.04 0.75 23.38
C GLY A 148 -4.72 0.53 24.73
N SER A 149 -4.40 1.38 25.70
CA SER A 149 -5.15 1.42 26.95
C SER A 149 -6.58 1.92 26.70
N ALA A 150 -7.52 1.56 27.56
CA ALA A 150 -8.90 2.05 27.45
C ALA A 150 -8.99 3.59 27.46
N GLN A 151 -8.07 4.27 28.15
CA GLN A 151 -7.98 5.73 28.11
C GLN A 151 -7.48 6.23 26.75
N SER A 152 -6.38 5.68 26.23
CA SER A 152 -5.82 6.11 24.94
C SER A 152 -6.80 5.88 23.80
N VAL A 153 -7.53 4.76 23.81
CA VAL A 153 -8.54 4.46 22.79
C VAL A 153 -9.69 5.48 22.84
N ARG A 154 -10.17 5.86 24.03
CA ARG A 154 -11.18 6.92 24.16
C ARG A 154 -10.69 8.25 23.61
N GLU A 155 -9.48 8.67 24.01
CA GLU A 155 -8.87 9.92 23.53
C GLU A 155 -8.70 9.92 21.99
N GLN A 156 -8.28 8.79 21.41
CA GLN A 156 -8.17 8.64 19.96
C GLN A 156 -9.53 8.75 19.27
N MET A 157 -10.55 8.03 19.74
CA MET A 157 -11.89 8.07 19.16
C MET A 157 -12.54 9.45 19.29
N GLU A 158 -12.42 10.12 20.44
CA GLU A 158 -12.94 11.47 20.67
C GLU A 158 -12.28 12.49 19.73
N PHE A 159 -10.95 12.42 19.59
CA PHE A 159 -10.21 13.30 18.70
C PHE A 159 -10.61 13.09 17.23
N VAL A 160 -10.61 11.83 16.77
CA VAL A 160 -10.99 11.50 15.38
C VAL A 160 -12.44 11.91 15.12
N THR A 161 -13.38 11.59 16.00
CA THR A 161 -14.79 11.95 15.83
C THR A 161 -14.99 13.46 15.73
N LYS A 162 -14.28 14.24 16.58
CA LYS A 162 -14.30 15.71 16.50
C LYS A 162 -13.79 16.20 15.15
N LEU A 163 -12.68 15.65 14.67
CA LEU A 163 -12.10 16.03 13.38
C LEU A 163 -13.02 15.67 12.21
N CYS A 164 -13.58 14.45 12.21
CA CYS A 164 -14.58 14.00 11.25
C CYS A 164 -15.79 14.96 11.21
N THR A 165 -16.30 15.37 12.37
CA THR A 165 -17.41 16.32 12.47
C THR A 165 -17.05 17.69 11.88
N GLN A 166 -15.84 18.18 12.12
CA GLN A 166 -15.36 19.46 11.57
C GLN A 166 -15.24 19.44 10.04
N HIS A 167 -14.99 18.27 9.46
CA HIS A 167 -14.89 18.04 8.02
C HIS A 167 -16.17 17.44 7.41
N GLY A 168 -17.32 17.56 8.10
CA GLY A 168 -18.62 17.23 7.52
C GLY A 168 -18.88 15.73 7.32
N ALA A 169 -18.34 14.86 8.19
CA ALA A 169 -18.66 13.44 8.17
C ALA A 169 -20.18 13.19 8.23
N LEU A 170 -20.65 12.29 7.36
CA LEU A 170 -22.05 11.91 7.24
C LEU A 170 -22.43 10.85 8.27
N HIS A 171 -21.55 9.86 8.43
CA HIS A 171 -21.69 8.77 9.36
C HIS A 171 -20.35 8.51 10.05
N THR A 172 -20.37 8.19 11.33
CA THR A 172 -19.18 7.78 12.09
C THR A 172 -19.56 6.64 13.02
N GLU A 173 -18.91 5.49 12.85
CA GLU A 173 -19.08 4.29 13.66
C GLU A 173 -17.72 3.89 14.24
N PHE A 174 -17.70 3.49 15.52
CA PHE A 174 -16.60 2.75 16.11
C PHE A 174 -17.15 1.53 16.85
N THR A 175 -16.52 0.37 16.67
CA THR A 175 -16.94 -0.88 17.31
C THR A 175 -15.76 -1.65 17.89
N HIS A 176 -15.99 -2.30 19.03
CA HIS A 176 -15.10 -3.32 19.60
C HIS A 176 -15.72 -4.72 19.52
N GLU A 177 -16.91 -4.85 18.90
CA GLU A 177 -17.59 -6.13 18.75
C GLU A 177 -16.91 -6.94 17.66
N LYS A 178 -16.45 -8.15 18.01
CA LYS A 178 -15.64 -8.98 17.11
C LYS A 178 -16.30 -9.22 15.74
N ALA A 179 -17.60 -9.51 15.72
CA ALA A 179 -18.34 -9.75 14.47
C ALA A 179 -18.37 -8.50 13.58
N ARG A 180 -18.69 -7.34 14.14
CA ARG A 180 -18.72 -6.07 13.39
C ARG A 180 -17.31 -5.64 12.95
N ILE A 181 -16.28 -5.89 13.75
CA ILE A 181 -14.87 -5.71 13.35
C ILE A 181 -14.53 -6.57 12.13
N GLU A 182 -14.95 -7.84 12.12
CA GLU A 182 -14.73 -8.74 10.99
C GLU A 182 -15.43 -8.23 9.72
N GLU A 183 -16.64 -7.70 9.83
CA GLU A 183 -17.37 -7.08 8.72
C GLU A 183 -16.66 -5.84 8.16
N LEU A 184 -16.42 -4.84 9.02
CA LEU A 184 -15.83 -3.55 8.62
C LEU A 184 -14.43 -3.75 8.05
N TRP A 185 -13.58 -4.49 8.77
CA TRP A 185 -12.20 -4.70 8.34
C TRP A 185 -12.07 -5.76 7.25
N GLY A 186 -13.01 -6.71 7.19
CA GLY A 186 -13.13 -7.67 6.09
C GLY A 186 -13.40 -6.97 4.76
N ALA A 187 -14.30 -5.98 4.75
CA ALA A 187 -14.56 -5.13 3.59
C ALA A 187 -13.29 -4.41 3.10
N ARG A 188 -12.52 -3.78 4.00
CA ARG A 188 -11.24 -3.15 3.63
C ARG A 188 -10.22 -4.18 3.11
N LYS A 189 -10.12 -5.36 3.73
CA LYS A 189 -9.18 -6.42 3.33
C LYS A 189 -9.49 -7.02 1.96
N CYS A 190 -10.77 -7.18 1.62
CA CYS A 190 -11.16 -7.79 0.34
C CYS A 190 -11.14 -6.80 -0.83
N LEU A 191 -10.94 -5.49 -0.57
CA LEU A 191 -11.08 -4.42 -1.55
C LEU A 191 -10.27 -4.66 -2.84
N GLY A 192 -9.01 -5.10 -2.76
CA GLY A 192 -8.22 -5.42 -3.96
C GLY A 192 -8.89 -6.47 -4.86
N HIS A 193 -9.42 -7.55 -4.27
CA HIS A 193 -10.17 -8.57 -5.00
C HIS A 193 -11.52 -8.05 -5.49
N ALA A 194 -12.19 -7.20 -4.70
CA ALA A 194 -13.45 -6.58 -5.10
C ALA A 194 -13.27 -5.70 -6.35
N LEU A 195 -12.17 -4.95 -6.45
CA LEU A 195 -11.85 -4.16 -7.63
C LEU A 195 -11.56 -5.05 -8.86
N VAL A 196 -10.84 -6.16 -8.69
CA VAL A 196 -10.62 -7.13 -9.79
C VAL A 196 -11.94 -7.74 -10.28
N ALA A 197 -12.91 -7.94 -9.39
CA ALA A 197 -14.23 -8.47 -9.73
C ALA A 197 -15.08 -7.49 -10.58
N MET A 198 -14.63 -6.25 -10.81
CA MET A 198 -15.31 -5.30 -11.68
C MET A 198 -15.04 -5.53 -13.18
N LYS A 199 -14.15 -6.47 -13.52
CA LYS A 199 -13.99 -6.96 -14.89
C LYS A 199 -15.33 -7.49 -15.42
N GLN A 200 -15.71 -7.04 -16.61
CA GLN A 200 -16.94 -7.44 -17.29
C GLN A 200 -16.67 -8.54 -18.34
N SER A 201 -15.44 -8.62 -18.84
CA SER A 201 -14.96 -9.63 -19.77
C SER A 201 -13.70 -10.33 -19.26
N PRO A 202 -13.45 -11.61 -19.62
CA PRO A 202 -12.17 -12.29 -19.35
C PRO A 202 -10.94 -11.56 -19.92
N SER A 203 -11.11 -10.79 -21.00
CA SER A 203 -10.06 -9.98 -21.61
C SER A 203 -9.76 -8.68 -20.89
N ASP A 204 -10.62 -8.26 -19.96
CA ASP A 204 -10.39 -7.01 -19.23
C ASP A 204 -9.14 -7.12 -18.36
N LEU A 205 -8.41 -6.02 -18.28
CA LEU A 205 -7.22 -5.87 -17.46
C LEU A 205 -7.56 -5.20 -16.15
N PHE A 206 -6.76 -5.50 -15.13
CA PHE A 206 -6.73 -4.73 -13.88
C PHE A 206 -5.34 -4.13 -13.77
N LEU A 207 -5.26 -2.81 -13.82
CA LEU A 207 -4.04 -2.05 -13.78
C LEU A 207 -4.10 -1.10 -12.58
N SER A 208 -2.97 -0.88 -11.91
CA SER A 208 -2.93 0.07 -10.82
C SER A 208 -1.58 0.80 -10.71
N THR A 209 -1.63 1.99 -10.12
CA THR A 209 -0.48 2.61 -9.47
C THR A 209 -0.34 2.13 -8.03
N ASP A 210 0.81 2.48 -7.46
CA ASP A 210 1.18 2.25 -6.09
C ASP A 210 2.05 3.44 -5.65
N ALA A 211 1.52 4.65 -5.80
CA ALA A 211 2.31 5.86 -5.56
C ALA A 211 2.37 6.15 -4.06
N ALA A 212 3.50 6.61 -3.55
CA ALA A 212 3.60 7.12 -2.19
C ALA A 212 4.34 8.46 -2.18
N VAL A 213 3.91 9.37 -1.32
CA VAL A 213 4.47 10.72 -1.19
C VAL A 213 4.69 11.08 0.27
N PRO A 214 5.53 12.07 0.59
CA PRO A 214 5.51 12.71 1.89
C PRO A 214 4.08 13.10 2.26
N VAL A 215 3.66 12.82 3.50
CA VAL A 215 2.28 13.05 3.96
C VAL A 215 1.80 14.48 3.69
N SER A 216 2.70 15.47 3.72
CA SER A 216 2.39 16.87 3.38
C SER A 216 1.86 17.07 1.95
N ALA A 217 2.21 16.18 1.02
CA ALA A 217 1.80 16.21 -0.38
C ALA A 217 0.61 15.28 -0.70
N LEU A 218 0.14 14.47 0.25
CA LEU A 218 -0.93 13.49 0.04
C LEU A 218 -2.22 14.09 -0.53
N ALA A 219 -2.70 15.20 0.03
CA ALA A 219 -3.89 15.90 -0.48
C ALA A 219 -3.71 16.34 -1.93
N ARG A 220 -2.52 16.82 -2.29
CA ARG A 220 -2.23 17.25 -3.65
C ARG A 220 -2.19 16.07 -4.60
N LEU A 221 -1.54 14.96 -4.22
CA LEU A 221 -1.49 13.72 -5.00
C LEU A 221 -2.89 13.21 -5.31
N VAL A 222 -3.76 13.06 -4.30
CA VAL A 222 -5.12 12.53 -4.48
C VAL A 222 -5.91 13.41 -5.43
N ARG A 223 -5.98 14.73 -5.17
CA ARG A 223 -6.75 15.68 -5.98
C ARG A 223 -6.28 15.73 -7.44
N GLU A 224 -4.97 15.77 -7.68
CA GLU A 224 -4.42 15.85 -9.04
C GLU A 224 -4.54 14.51 -9.77
N SER A 225 -4.45 13.38 -9.07
CA SER A 225 -4.73 12.05 -9.64
C SER A 225 -6.19 11.90 -10.04
N GLU A 226 -7.14 12.31 -9.20
CA GLU A 226 -8.58 12.34 -9.55
C GLU A 226 -8.84 13.23 -10.76
N ALA A 227 -8.16 14.38 -10.86
CA ALA A 227 -8.28 15.27 -12.01
C ALA A 227 -7.74 14.63 -13.30
N LEU A 228 -6.60 13.94 -13.23
CA LEU A 228 -6.03 13.19 -14.37
C LEU A 228 -7.00 12.08 -14.83
N VAL A 229 -7.52 11.28 -13.90
CA VAL A 229 -8.49 10.21 -14.22
C VAL A 229 -9.76 10.79 -14.82
N ARG A 230 -10.29 11.89 -14.28
CA ARG A 230 -11.51 12.52 -14.82
C ARG A 230 -11.32 13.12 -16.21
N THR A 231 -10.14 13.65 -16.52
CA THR A 231 -9.90 14.39 -17.77
C THR A 231 -9.37 13.53 -18.90
N GLN A 232 -8.65 12.45 -18.57
CA GLN A 232 -7.99 11.58 -19.55
C GLN A 232 -8.47 10.12 -19.49
N GLY A 233 -9.22 9.75 -18.45
CA GLY A 233 -9.83 8.43 -18.36
C GLY A 233 -11.00 8.28 -19.33
N SER A 234 -11.26 7.04 -19.73
CA SER A 234 -12.41 6.69 -20.56
C SER A 234 -13.64 6.38 -19.69
N PRO A 235 -14.85 6.81 -20.10
CA PRO A 235 -16.11 6.39 -19.46
C PRO A 235 -16.34 4.87 -19.48
N ALA A 236 -15.66 4.15 -20.37
CA ALA A 236 -15.71 2.69 -20.44
C ALA A 236 -14.84 1.99 -19.38
N TRP A 237 -14.00 2.74 -18.68
CA TRP A 237 -13.14 2.19 -17.63
C TRP A 237 -13.83 2.28 -16.28
N PHE A 238 -13.58 1.28 -15.44
CA PHE A 238 -13.91 1.38 -14.02
C PHE A 238 -12.67 1.84 -13.27
N THR A 239 -12.75 2.98 -12.60
CA THR A 239 -11.63 3.56 -11.85
C THR A 239 -11.95 3.71 -10.38
N ALA A 240 -10.96 3.44 -9.53
CA ALA A 240 -11.11 3.60 -8.08
C ALA A 240 -9.79 4.03 -7.43
N SER A 241 -9.89 4.74 -6.31
CA SER A 241 -8.77 5.16 -5.48
C SER A 241 -8.87 4.55 -4.08
N VAL A 242 -7.82 3.85 -3.67
CA VAL A 242 -7.65 3.28 -2.33
C VAL A 242 -6.30 3.72 -1.78
N GLY A 243 -6.21 4.07 -0.51
CA GLY A 243 -4.95 4.54 0.06
C GLY A 243 -4.67 4.05 1.47
N HIS A 244 -3.43 3.64 1.70
CA HIS A 244 -2.77 3.61 2.99
C HIS A 244 -2.40 5.06 3.38
N VAL A 245 -3.41 5.88 3.63
CA VAL A 245 -3.22 7.34 3.80
C VAL A 245 -2.45 7.68 5.07
N GLY A 246 -2.35 6.76 6.03
CA GLY A 246 -1.51 6.91 7.23
C GLY A 246 -0.01 7.06 6.93
N ASP A 247 0.49 6.44 5.87
CA ASP A 247 1.91 6.53 5.46
C ASP A 247 2.09 7.18 4.07
N GLY A 248 1.03 7.78 3.52
CA GLY A 248 1.10 8.60 2.31
C GLY A 248 1.03 7.82 1.00
N ASN A 249 0.63 6.54 1.04
CA ASN A 249 0.53 5.67 -0.13
C ASN A 249 -0.91 5.57 -0.66
N VAL A 250 -1.06 5.73 -1.98
CA VAL A 250 -2.33 5.72 -2.71
C VAL A 250 -2.19 4.90 -3.99
N HIS A 251 -3.19 4.04 -4.23
CA HIS A 251 -3.36 3.27 -5.44
C HIS A 251 -4.52 3.85 -6.24
N THR A 252 -4.24 4.20 -7.50
CA THR A 252 -5.26 4.42 -8.51
C THR A 252 -5.40 3.14 -9.33
N ALA A 253 -6.56 2.51 -9.27
CA ALA A 253 -6.88 1.29 -10.01
C ALA A 253 -7.75 1.61 -11.23
N ILE A 254 -7.51 0.90 -12.32
CA ILE A 254 -8.25 0.95 -13.58
C ILE A 254 -8.56 -0.48 -14.01
N VAL A 255 -9.84 -0.75 -14.26
CA VAL A 255 -10.28 -1.90 -15.04
C VAL A 255 -10.68 -1.41 -16.42
N CYS A 256 -10.06 -1.97 -17.45
CA CYS A 256 -10.27 -1.56 -18.84
C CYS A 256 -10.16 -2.76 -19.80
N PRO A 257 -10.71 -2.66 -21.02
CA PRO A 257 -10.47 -3.64 -22.08
C PRO A 257 -8.97 -3.76 -22.41
N GLN A 258 -8.55 -4.92 -22.93
CA GLN A 258 -7.16 -5.20 -23.34
C GLN A 258 -6.65 -4.19 -24.39
N GLU A 259 -7.54 -3.72 -25.27
CA GLU A 259 -7.22 -2.79 -26.35
C GLU A 259 -6.87 -1.39 -25.82
N ALA A 260 -7.40 -1.02 -24.64
CA ALA A 260 -7.15 0.26 -23.99
C ALA A 260 -5.92 0.22 -23.05
N LYS A 261 -5.15 -0.88 -23.05
CA LYS A 261 -4.03 -1.08 -22.14
C LYS A 261 -3.02 0.07 -22.19
N GLU A 262 -2.58 0.47 -23.39
CA GLU A 262 -1.54 1.49 -23.54
C GLU A 262 -2.00 2.86 -23.03
N GLU A 263 -3.24 3.26 -23.33
CA GLU A 263 -3.84 4.51 -22.84
C GLU A 263 -3.99 4.50 -21.31
N ALA A 264 -4.43 3.38 -20.74
CA ALA A 264 -4.56 3.22 -19.30
C ALA A 264 -3.20 3.21 -18.59
N GLU A 265 -2.19 2.55 -19.17
CA GLU A 265 -0.82 2.55 -18.64
C GLU A 265 -0.18 3.95 -18.69
N ASP A 266 -0.36 4.70 -19.78
CA ASP A 266 0.11 6.09 -19.91
C ASP A 266 -0.51 7.00 -18.84
N LEU A 267 -1.82 6.88 -18.58
CA LEU A 267 -2.49 7.60 -17.50
C LEU A 267 -1.90 7.25 -16.13
N LEU A 268 -1.68 5.96 -15.85
CA LEU A 268 -1.07 5.52 -14.59
C LEU A 268 0.38 6.00 -14.47
N ASP A 269 1.14 6.06 -15.56
CA ASP A 269 2.50 6.59 -15.59
C ASP A 269 2.55 8.10 -15.31
N LYS A 270 1.57 8.87 -15.80
CA LYS A 270 1.41 10.29 -15.44
C LYS A 270 1.19 10.46 -13.93
N ILE A 271 0.38 9.59 -13.32
CA ILE A 271 0.17 9.59 -11.86
C ILE A 271 1.45 9.22 -11.11
N ARG A 272 2.24 8.25 -11.61
CA ARG A 272 3.56 7.92 -11.02
C ARG A 272 4.53 9.10 -11.08
N ARG A 273 4.60 9.79 -12.23
CA ARG A 273 5.47 10.96 -12.38
C ARG A 273 5.00 12.15 -11.54
N LEU A 274 3.69 12.34 -11.40
CA LEU A 274 3.15 13.29 -10.43
C LEU A 274 3.62 12.98 -9.00
N ALA A 275 3.68 11.71 -8.60
CA ALA A 275 4.22 11.35 -7.29
C ALA A 275 5.71 11.75 -7.17
N LEU A 276 6.52 11.55 -8.21
CA LEU A 276 7.92 11.98 -8.23
C LEU A 276 8.07 13.51 -8.14
N GLU A 277 7.21 14.28 -8.83
CA GLU A 277 7.17 15.76 -8.72
C GLU A 277 6.83 16.24 -7.30
N LEU A 278 6.24 15.37 -6.48
CA LEU A 278 5.88 15.61 -5.08
C LEU A 278 6.89 15.00 -4.10
N ASP A 279 8.13 14.76 -4.53
CA ASP A 279 9.19 14.11 -3.76
C ASP A 279 8.81 12.68 -3.28
N GLY A 280 7.93 12.01 -4.03
CA GLY A 280 7.45 10.66 -3.76
C GLY A 280 8.19 9.57 -4.52
N THR A 281 7.54 8.42 -4.65
CA THR A 281 8.04 7.21 -5.33
C THR A 281 7.00 6.64 -6.29
N ILE A 282 7.47 6.00 -7.37
CA ILE A 282 6.60 5.30 -8.35
C ILE A 282 6.01 4.00 -7.80
N THR A 283 6.56 3.47 -6.70
CA THR A 283 6.08 2.26 -6.02
C THR A 283 6.32 2.33 -4.51
N GLY A 284 5.24 2.37 -3.73
CA GLY A 284 5.27 2.35 -2.27
C GLY A 284 5.60 0.96 -1.72
N GLU A 285 5.00 -0.10 -2.27
CA GLU A 285 5.03 -1.43 -1.65
C GLU A 285 5.19 -2.62 -2.60
N HIS A 286 4.84 -2.48 -3.88
CA HIS A 286 4.85 -3.58 -4.86
C HIS A 286 6.24 -3.84 -5.45
N GLY A 287 7.13 -2.86 -5.46
CA GLY A 287 8.47 -2.96 -6.05
C GLY A 287 8.49 -2.71 -7.56
N ILE A 288 9.65 -2.94 -8.15
CA ILE A 288 9.96 -2.54 -9.53
C ILE A 288 9.63 -3.66 -10.52
N GLY A 289 10.11 -4.88 -10.23
CA GLY A 289 9.94 -6.05 -11.08
C GLY A 289 10.35 -5.82 -12.53
N LEU A 290 9.56 -6.37 -13.45
CA LEU A 290 9.68 -6.06 -14.89
C LEU A 290 8.89 -4.81 -15.27
N LYS A 291 7.76 -4.56 -14.59
CA LYS A 291 6.77 -3.57 -15.00
C LYS A 291 7.30 -2.14 -14.89
N LEU A 292 7.96 -1.80 -13.79
CA LEU A 292 8.42 -0.44 -13.52
C LEU A 292 9.93 -0.27 -13.74
N ARG A 293 10.62 -1.32 -14.20
CA ARG A 293 12.07 -1.33 -14.43
C ARG A 293 12.53 -0.14 -15.27
N ASP A 294 11.79 0.15 -16.33
CA ASP A 294 12.16 1.19 -17.30
C ASP A 294 11.79 2.60 -16.82
N LEU A 295 10.94 2.71 -15.78
CA LEU A 295 10.61 3.96 -15.08
C LEU A 295 11.51 4.23 -13.88
N LEU A 296 12.28 3.24 -13.41
CA LEU A 296 13.14 3.39 -12.23
C LEU A 296 14.17 4.53 -12.41
N SER A 297 14.64 4.77 -13.63
CA SER A 297 15.54 5.89 -13.94
C SER A 297 14.91 7.26 -13.71
N ASP A 298 13.58 7.38 -13.77
CA ASP A 298 12.87 8.64 -13.49
C ASP A 298 12.99 8.99 -11.99
N GLU A 299 13.11 7.99 -11.11
CA GLU A 299 13.22 8.18 -9.66
C GLU A 299 14.66 8.27 -9.16
N VAL A 300 15.53 7.32 -9.54
CA VAL A 300 16.91 7.24 -9.00
C VAL A 300 17.99 7.68 -9.98
N GLY A 301 17.61 8.13 -11.18
CA GLY A 301 18.52 8.52 -12.25
C GLY A 301 19.27 7.34 -12.88
N VAL A 302 19.88 7.59 -14.03
CA VAL A 302 20.71 6.60 -14.74
C VAL A 302 21.86 6.13 -13.86
N GLN A 303 22.52 7.03 -13.13
CA GLN A 303 23.63 6.68 -12.25
C GLN A 303 23.20 5.78 -11.08
N GLY A 304 21.98 5.97 -10.56
CA GLY A 304 21.42 5.10 -9.52
C GLY A 304 21.18 3.68 -10.05
N VAL A 305 20.59 3.58 -11.24
CA VAL A 305 20.39 2.29 -11.94
C VAL A 305 21.73 1.61 -12.24
N ASP A 306 22.73 2.36 -12.71
CA ASP A 306 24.06 1.83 -13.01
C ASP A 306 24.77 1.30 -11.76
N LEU A 307 24.63 1.97 -10.62
CA LEU A 307 25.15 1.49 -9.35
C LEU A 307 24.48 0.19 -8.92
N MET A 308 23.15 0.09 -9.06
CA MET A 308 22.42 -1.16 -8.80
C MET A 308 22.92 -2.29 -9.71
N ARG A 309 23.19 -2.01 -10.99
CA ARG A 309 23.75 -2.98 -11.94
C ARG A 309 25.15 -3.45 -11.51
N LYS A 310 26.02 -2.55 -11.04
CA LYS A 310 27.35 -2.91 -10.51
C LYS A 310 27.25 -3.83 -9.29
N ILE A 311 26.33 -3.54 -8.36
CA ILE A 311 26.07 -4.41 -7.21
C ILE A 311 25.57 -5.78 -7.67
N LYS A 312 24.64 -5.82 -8.63
CA LYS A 312 24.12 -7.05 -9.22
C LYS A 312 25.24 -7.92 -9.79
N PHE A 313 26.12 -7.38 -10.63
CA PHE A 313 27.22 -8.15 -11.20
C PHE A 313 28.31 -8.53 -10.18
N ALA A 314 28.47 -7.76 -9.10
CA ALA A 314 29.39 -8.13 -8.02
C ALA A 314 28.90 -9.37 -7.24
N LEU A 315 27.59 -9.53 -7.05
CA LEU A 315 26.99 -10.64 -6.29
C LEU A 315 26.54 -11.82 -7.17
N ASP A 316 26.24 -11.56 -8.44
CA ASP A 316 25.82 -12.55 -9.41
C ASP A 316 26.47 -12.27 -10.79
N PRO A 317 27.76 -12.60 -10.97
CA PRO A 317 28.50 -12.32 -12.20
C PRO A 317 27.94 -13.05 -13.44
N ARG A 318 27.20 -14.14 -13.23
CA ARG A 318 26.58 -14.94 -14.30
C ARG A 318 25.14 -14.50 -14.60
N ALA A 319 24.62 -13.53 -13.85
CA ALA A 319 23.27 -13.01 -13.95
C ALA A 319 22.17 -14.10 -13.95
N ILE A 320 22.32 -15.12 -13.11
CA ILE A 320 21.36 -16.24 -13.03
C ILE A 320 20.18 -15.97 -12.08
N LEU A 321 20.34 -15.05 -11.13
CA LEU A 321 19.30 -14.73 -10.15
C LEU A 321 18.33 -13.69 -10.71
N ASN A 322 17.15 -14.14 -11.12
CA ASN A 322 16.03 -13.29 -11.52
C ASN A 322 16.42 -12.21 -12.57
N PRO A 323 16.97 -12.61 -13.73
CA PRO A 323 17.56 -11.70 -14.70
C PRO A 323 16.56 -10.68 -15.23
N ASP A 324 17.08 -9.51 -15.59
CA ASP A 324 16.35 -8.39 -16.20
C ASP A 324 15.18 -7.83 -15.39
N LYS A 325 15.01 -8.21 -14.12
CA LYS A 325 14.07 -7.58 -13.18
C LYS A 325 14.80 -6.52 -12.35
N VAL A 326 14.08 -5.47 -11.96
CA VAL A 326 14.58 -4.27 -11.26
C VAL A 326 15.49 -3.41 -12.12
N VAL A 327 16.51 -3.99 -12.77
CA VAL A 327 17.40 -3.30 -13.71
C VAL A 327 17.58 -4.11 -14.99
N ARG A 328 17.76 -3.43 -16.12
CA ARG A 328 18.17 -4.08 -17.38
C ARG A 328 19.61 -4.52 -17.29
N LEU A 329 19.90 -5.75 -17.69
CA LEU A 329 21.26 -6.26 -17.77
C LEU A 329 21.89 -5.78 -19.07
N GLU A 330 22.95 -5.00 -18.96
CA GLU A 330 23.78 -4.57 -20.09
C GLU A 330 25.17 -5.15 -19.87
N VAL A 331 25.64 -5.95 -20.82
CA VAL A 331 26.96 -6.57 -20.75
C VAL A 331 27.99 -5.53 -21.20
N GLY A 332 28.86 -5.07 -20.28
CA GLY A 332 30.01 -4.23 -20.63
C GLY A 332 30.10 -2.84 -19.98
N VAL A 333 29.35 -2.57 -18.90
CA VAL A 333 29.48 -1.35 -18.06
C VAL A 333 30.10 -1.67 -16.70
#